data_AF-A0A9X1NA45-F1
#
_entry.id   AF-A0A9X1NA45-F1
#
_cell.length_a   1.000
_cell.length_b   1.000
_cell.length_c   1.000
_cell.angle_alpha   90.00
_cell.angle_beta   90.00
_cell.angle_gamma   90.00
#
_symmetry.space_group_name_H-M   'P 1'
#
loop_
_entity.id
_entity.type
_entity.pdbx_description
1 polymer ?
#
loop_
_entity_poly.entity_id
_entity_poly.type
_entity_poly.pdbx_seq_one_letter_code
_entity_poly.pdbx_strand_id
1 'polypeptide(L)'
;MNLPWKPAERAAAQLVWDAAGQLLDCGLAGAGAALQGQLLAGVHQARLRALHRLASATTRVASGIRAAQADDGDFSLPSLTADLLEVLSVAHAVISGRGDPGEWRGTARTVYQGVGDLRLAGLCMEPVVSSAGYAGVVVWLIDADGRLWSVSDVKPGGAERVPGSAAGAVAVGETGLSHRELSRAGMIMTAATANNDGRLGSGHAVGAVRAAGLAWTQPQLVRRFGVVNAGTARANVPRLLDLTVCGHERAAVLAVDRAGTGVRLVAPPGPVPQDNLRVLAGKAGLRFLAVARPRSDDVNASARFLGVPGTMELVSVGGAELRLPAVLNGHADLGFDRLNARSLRPSGPVPEYPQVSDVTDPLLGYRRRLERVVSGGRRTLSVPGVPQEVRSEAARLRSEQLTTAATLLENLLQAAHPHRRDEFGRLAGPADDALAKAWLAAATYRRALLGAPL
;
A
#
# COMPACT_ATOMS: atom_id res chain seq x y z
N MET A 1 7.34 -28.93 4.59
CA MET A 1 7.02 -29.55 5.89
C MET A 1 6.98 -28.41 6.91
N ASN A 2 5.79 -28.01 7.37
CA ASN A 2 5.65 -26.83 8.24
C ASN A 2 6.15 -27.16 9.64
N LEU A 3 7.31 -26.60 10.00
CA LEU A 3 7.90 -26.77 11.32
C LEU A 3 7.03 -26.05 12.36
N PRO A 4 6.64 -26.74 13.46
CA PRO A 4 5.84 -26.13 14.52
C PRO A 4 6.56 -24.95 15.17
N TRP A 5 5.81 -24.09 15.84
CA TRP A 5 6.35 -22.95 16.58
C TRP A 5 7.22 -23.40 17.75
N LYS A 6 8.46 -22.91 17.80
CA LYS A 6 9.40 -23.17 18.89
C LYS A 6 9.08 -22.28 20.09
N PRO A 7 9.33 -22.73 21.34
CA PRO A 7 9.14 -21.90 22.54
C PRO A 7 9.88 -20.55 22.46
N ALA A 8 11.09 -20.54 21.91
CA ALA A 8 11.88 -19.32 21.72
C ALA A 8 11.29 -18.35 20.68
N GLU A 9 10.56 -18.84 19.67
CA GLU A 9 9.84 -17.99 18.72
C GLU A 9 8.64 -17.32 19.40
N ARG A 10 7.90 -18.09 20.21
CA ARG A 10 6.78 -17.57 21.02
C ARG A 10 7.24 -16.51 22.02
N ALA A 11 8.37 -16.73 22.69
CA ALA A 11 8.93 -15.75 23.63
C ALA A 11 9.34 -14.44 22.92
N ALA A 12 9.95 -14.52 21.74
CA ALA A 12 10.28 -13.33 20.95
C ALA A 12 9.03 -12.58 20.48
N ALA A 13 7.99 -13.31 20.05
CA ALA A 13 6.70 -12.73 19.68
C ALA A 13 5.99 -12.09 20.87
N GLN A 14 6.06 -12.70 22.06
CA GLN A 14 5.48 -12.14 23.29
C GLN A 14 6.13 -10.80 23.66
N LEU A 15 7.47 -10.70 23.60
CA LEU A 15 8.16 -9.45 23.87
C LEU A 15 7.73 -8.32 22.92
N VAL A 16 7.55 -8.64 21.63
CA VAL A 16 7.04 -7.66 20.66
C VAL A 16 5.57 -7.32 20.92
N TRP A 17 4.74 -8.30 21.26
CA TRP A 17 3.34 -8.11 21.63
C TRP A 17 3.19 -7.16 22.83
N ASP A 18 4.00 -7.37 23.87
CA ASP A 18 3.96 -6.56 25.09
C ASP A 18 4.36 -5.10 24.81
N ALA A 19 5.40 -4.89 24.00
CA ALA A 19 5.81 -3.54 23.57
C ALA A 19 4.74 -2.87 22.69
N ALA A 20 4.13 -3.61 21.76
CA ALA A 20 3.02 -3.10 20.94
C ALA A 20 1.78 -2.77 21.78
N GLY A 21 1.49 -3.57 22.81
CA GLY A 21 0.43 -3.31 23.79
C GLY A 21 0.71 -2.04 24.60
N GLN A 22 1.94 -1.86 25.08
CA GLN A 22 2.36 -0.63 25.76
C GLN A 22 2.18 0.60 24.87
N LEU A 23 2.47 0.50 23.57
CA LEU A 23 2.21 1.60 22.62
C LEU A 23 0.72 1.95 22.55
N LEU A 24 -0.18 0.97 22.54
CA LEU A 24 -1.63 1.22 22.60
C LEU A 24 -2.07 1.81 23.94
N ASP A 25 -1.38 1.49 25.03
CA ASP A 25 -1.66 2.06 26.35
C ASP A 25 -1.23 3.54 26.45
N CYS A 26 0.01 3.85 26.07
CA CYS A 26 0.59 5.20 26.23
C CYS A 26 0.36 6.13 25.04
N GLY A 27 0.09 5.58 23.85
CA GLY A 27 0.02 6.31 22.58
C GLY A 27 1.39 6.81 22.09
N LEU A 28 1.41 7.38 20.89
CA LEU A 28 2.61 8.00 20.29
C LEU A 28 3.28 9.03 21.20
N ALA A 29 2.48 9.90 21.84
CA ALA A 29 3.00 10.91 22.74
C ALA A 29 3.72 10.32 23.97
N GLY A 30 3.33 9.11 24.40
CA GLY A 30 3.97 8.38 25.50
C GLY A 30 5.09 7.44 25.05
N ALA A 31 5.34 7.29 23.75
CA ALA A 31 6.29 6.33 23.18
C ALA A 31 7.76 6.83 23.23
N GLY A 32 8.25 7.06 24.45
CA GLY A 32 9.60 7.53 24.72
C GLY A 32 10.70 6.51 24.42
N ALA A 33 11.95 6.88 24.72
CA ALA A 33 13.15 6.08 24.43
C ALA A 33 13.11 4.65 24.99
N ALA A 34 12.51 4.45 26.17
CA ALA A 34 12.37 3.13 26.78
C ALA A 34 11.53 2.17 25.92
N LEU A 35 10.37 2.61 25.44
CA LEU A 35 9.50 1.79 24.59
C LEU A 35 10.15 1.53 23.22
N GLN A 36 10.84 2.53 22.65
CA GLN A 36 11.60 2.35 21.42
C GLN A 36 12.73 1.33 21.60
N GLY A 37 13.42 1.36 22.74
CA GLY A 37 14.43 0.36 23.10
C GLY A 37 13.85 -1.05 23.19
N GLN A 38 12.67 -1.21 23.80
CA GLN A 38 11.97 -2.51 23.87
C GLN A 38 11.57 -3.02 22.47
N LEU A 39 11.03 -2.15 21.60
CA LEU A 39 10.70 -2.50 20.22
C LEU A 39 11.95 -2.96 19.44
N LEU A 40 13.07 -2.24 19.56
CA LEU A 40 14.33 -2.59 18.90
C LEU A 40 14.94 -3.88 19.46
N ALA A 41 14.84 -4.12 20.77
CA ALA A 41 15.21 -5.40 21.38
C ALA A 41 14.34 -6.54 20.81
N GLY A 42 13.04 -6.30 20.62
CA GLY A 42 12.14 -7.26 19.99
C GLY A 42 12.48 -7.53 18.53
N VAL A 43 12.86 -6.52 17.76
CA VAL A 43 13.41 -6.69 16.39
C VAL A 43 14.63 -7.61 16.41
N HIS A 44 15.56 -7.39 17.35
CA HIS A 44 16.75 -8.22 17.48
C HIS A 44 16.40 -9.68 17.81
N GLN A 45 15.53 -9.91 18.79
CA GLN A 45 15.09 -11.26 19.15
C GLN A 45 14.35 -11.96 18.00
N ALA A 46 13.46 -11.24 17.29
CA ALA A 46 12.76 -11.77 16.12
C ALA A 46 13.75 -12.19 15.02
N ARG A 47 14.79 -11.39 14.73
CA ARG A 47 15.83 -11.74 13.75
C ARG A 47 16.62 -12.99 14.15
N LEU A 48 17.01 -13.11 15.42
CA LEU A 48 17.71 -14.29 15.95
C LEU A 48 16.90 -15.58 15.85
N ARG A 49 15.58 -15.49 15.63
CA ARG A 49 14.67 -16.64 15.49
C ARG A 49 14.08 -16.76 14.08
N ALA A 50 14.61 -16.02 13.11
CA ALA A 50 14.12 -15.99 11.73
C ALA A 50 12.63 -15.59 11.59
N LEU A 51 12.11 -14.80 12.53
CA LEU A 51 10.79 -14.15 12.44
C LEU A 51 10.91 -12.86 11.62
N HIS A 52 11.24 -12.98 10.33
CA HIS A 52 11.54 -11.87 9.44
C HIS A 52 10.38 -10.90 9.24
N ARG A 53 9.15 -11.41 9.13
CA ARG A 53 7.95 -10.59 8.99
C ARG A 53 7.73 -9.73 10.23
N LEU A 54 7.81 -10.34 11.42
CA LEU A 54 7.68 -9.64 12.70
C LEU A 54 8.78 -8.59 12.85
N ALA A 55 10.04 -8.95 12.62
CA ALA A 55 11.17 -8.02 12.71
C ALA A 55 11.02 -6.81 11.77
N SER A 56 10.53 -7.04 10.55
CA SER A 56 10.36 -5.97 9.56
C SER A 56 9.22 -5.04 9.94
N ALA A 57 8.05 -5.58 10.30
CA ALA A 57 6.90 -4.79 10.74
C ALA A 57 7.22 -3.96 12.00
N THR A 58 7.88 -4.57 13.01
CA THR A 58 8.29 -3.86 14.23
C THR A 58 9.32 -2.75 13.94
N THR A 59 10.22 -2.96 12.96
CA THR A 59 11.17 -1.90 12.53
C THR A 59 10.42 -0.71 11.94
N ARG A 60 9.38 -0.93 11.11
CA ARG A 60 8.57 0.15 10.54
C ARG A 60 7.78 0.91 11.59
N VAL A 61 7.19 0.21 12.58
CA VAL A 61 6.56 0.87 13.75
C VAL A 61 7.56 1.76 14.50
N ALA A 62 8.75 1.25 14.81
CA ALA A 62 9.78 2.03 15.51
C ALA A 62 10.24 3.26 14.70
N SER A 63 10.36 3.13 13.36
CA SER A 63 10.66 4.27 12.49
C SER A 63 9.51 5.27 12.40
N GLY A 64 8.26 4.80 12.34
CA GLY A 64 7.08 5.67 12.33
C GLY A 64 6.92 6.48 13.62
N ILE A 65 7.26 5.89 14.78
CA ILE A 65 7.32 6.64 16.05
C ILE A 65 8.37 7.75 15.99
N ARG A 66 9.58 7.45 15.48
CA ARG A 66 10.64 8.46 15.31
C ARG A 66 10.24 9.58 14.35
N ALA A 67 9.63 9.23 13.21
CA ALA A 67 9.14 10.20 12.24
C ALA A 67 8.09 11.14 12.85
N ALA A 68 7.15 10.59 13.65
CA ALA A 68 6.16 11.38 14.38
C ALA A 68 6.82 12.35 15.39
N GLN A 69 7.88 11.92 16.07
CA GLN A 69 8.59 12.75 17.05
C GLN A 69 9.47 13.83 16.40
N ALA A 70 9.95 13.58 15.19
CA ALA A 70 10.76 14.52 14.42
C ALA A 70 9.91 15.54 13.63
N ASP A 71 8.58 15.48 13.74
CA ASP A 71 7.63 16.26 12.93
C ASP A 71 7.90 16.13 11.42
N ASP A 72 8.21 14.90 11.00
CA ASP A 72 8.50 14.57 9.61
C ASP A 72 7.25 14.77 8.74
N GLY A 73 7.36 15.57 7.68
CA GLY A 73 6.25 15.86 6.76
C GLY A 73 5.70 14.65 6.02
N ASP A 74 6.48 13.56 5.95
CA ASP A 74 6.05 12.28 5.35
C ASP A 74 5.36 11.34 6.38
N PHE A 75 5.25 11.74 7.65
CA PHE A 75 4.59 10.94 8.68
C PHE A 75 3.09 10.75 8.38
N SER A 76 2.64 9.49 8.50
CA SER A 76 1.25 9.10 8.28
C SER A 76 0.76 8.21 9.42
N LEU A 77 -0.15 8.75 10.26
CA LEU A 77 -0.80 7.99 11.32
C LEU A 77 -1.57 6.75 10.79
N PRO A 78 -2.28 6.80 9.64
CA PRO A 78 -2.86 5.62 9.03
C PRO A 78 -1.82 4.53 8.69
N SER A 79 -0.66 4.92 8.16
CA SER A 79 0.41 3.97 7.82
C SER A 79 0.99 3.29 9.07
N LEU A 80 1.26 4.07 10.12
CA LEU A 80 1.70 3.51 11.40
C LEU A 80 0.66 2.58 12.03
N THR A 81 -0.63 2.94 11.92
CA THR A 81 -1.74 2.11 12.41
C THR A 81 -1.79 0.77 11.67
N ALA A 82 -1.55 0.77 10.35
CA ALA A 82 -1.46 -0.45 9.55
C ALA A 82 -0.23 -1.30 9.91
N ASP A 83 0.92 -0.67 10.13
CA ASP A 83 2.14 -1.37 10.58
C ASP A 83 1.94 -2.01 11.96
N LEU A 84 1.27 -1.33 12.89
CA LEU A 84 0.94 -1.87 14.21
C LEU A 84 -0.04 -3.04 14.13
N LEU A 85 -1.03 -2.97 13.23
CA LEU A 85 -1.92 -4.09 12.93
C LEU A 85 -1.12 -5.31 12.43
N GLU A 86 -0.15 -5.11 11.54
CA GLU A 86 0.70 -6.22 11.10
C GLU A 86 1.52 -6.81 12.27
N VAL A 87 2.17 -5.97 13.08
CA VAL A 87 2.93 -6.42 14.26
C VAL A 87 2.08 -7.28 15.20
N LEU A 88 0.90 -6.79 15.59
CA LEU A 88 0.00 -7.50 16.49
C LEU A 88 -0.57 -8.77 15.83
N SER A 89 -0.89 -8.74 14.53
CA SER A 89 -1.38 -9.92 13.80
C SER A 89 -0.33 -11.04 13.79
N VAL A 90 0.91 -10.71 13.42
CA VAL A 90 2.00 -11.69 13.34
C VAL A 90 2.35 -12.22 14.73
N ALA A 91 2.50 -11.34 15.72
CA ALA A 91 2.80 -11.76 17.08
C ALA A 91 1.69 -12.67 17.64
N HIS A 92 0.42 -12.30 17.46
CA HIS A 92 -0.72 -13.10 17.90
C HIS A 92 -0.75 -14.48 17.24
N ALA A 93 -0.50 -14.58 15.93
CA ALA A 93 -0.46 -15.85 15.21
C ALA A 93 0.64 -16.77 15.76
N VAL A 94 1.84 -16.24 16.01
CA VAL A 94 2.97 -16.99 16.59
C VAL A 94 2.65 -17.45 18.01
N ILE A 95 2.15 -16.56 18.88
CA ILE A 95 1.82 -16.84 20.29
C ILE A 95 0.71 -17.89 20.39
N SER A 96 -0.38 -17.70 19.64
CA SER A 96 -1.54 -18.60 19.64
C SER A 96 -1.32 -19.90 18.87
N GLY A 97 -0.24 -19.98 18.09
CA GLY A 97 0.07 -21.11 17.22
C GLY A 97 -0.89 -21.28 16.05
N ARG A 98 -1.55 -20.20 15.59
CA ARG A 98 -2.50 -20.22 14.48
C ARG A 98 -1.84 -19.88 13.15
N GLY A 99 -2.42 -20.40 12.06
CA GLY A 99 -2.00 -20.13 10.68
C GLY A 99 -0.74 -20.89 10.24
N ASP A 100 -0.30 -20.63 9.00
CA ASP A 100 0.87 -21.29 8.42
C ASP A 100 2.17 -20.70 9.01
N PRO A 101 3.01 -21.50 9.71
CA PRO A 101 4.29 -21.03 10.23
C PRO A 101 5.24 -20.47 9.17
N GLY A 102 5.19 -20.95 7.92
CA GLY A 102 6.00 -20.42 6.83
C GLY A 102 5.60 -18.99 6.44
N GLU A 103 4.29 -18.75 6.34
CA GLU A 103 3.72 -17.45 6.02
C GLU A 103 4.03 -16.40 7.10
N TRP A 104 3.83 -16.76 8.36
CA TRP A 104 3.99 -15.85 9.50
C TRP A 104 5.43 -15.56 9.88
N ARG A 105 6.36 -16.52 9.68
CA ARG A 105 7.80 -16.24 9.80
C ARG A 105 8.24 -15.19 8.78
N GLY A 106 7.64 -15.22 7.58
CA GLY A 106 8.14 -14.48 6.43
C GLY A 106 9.51 -15.00 5.99
N THR A 107 10.06 -14.39 4.94
CA THR A 107 11.36 -14.80 4.39
C THR A 107 12.35 -13.63 4.45
N ALA A 108 13.61 -13.92 4.82
CA ALA A 108 14.69 -12.92 4.80
C ALA A 108 14.97 -12.41 3.37
N ARG A 109 14.73 -13.28 2.40
CA ARG A 109 14.91 -13.10 0.97
C ARG A 109 13.72 -13.72 0.29
N THR A 110 13.04 -12.98 -0.58
CA THR A 110 11.96 -13.55 -1.37
C THR A 110 12.53 -14.69 -2.22
N VAL A 111 11.93 -15.87 -2.12
CA VAL A 111 12.37 -17.04 -2.88
C VAL A 111 11.99 -16.82 -4.33
N TYR A 112 12.98 -16.87 -5.20
CA TYR A 112 12.78 -16.88 -6.64
C TYR A 112 12.61 -18.33 -7.10
N GLN A 113 11.59 -18.58 -7.90
CA GLN A 113 11.33 -19.88 -8.51
C GLN A 113 11.49 -19.77 -10.02
N GLY A 114 11.89 -20.86 -10.67
CA GLY A 114 11.93 -20.94 -12.12
C GLY A 114 10.53 -20.80 -12.70
N VAL A 115 10.34 -19.83 -13.58
CA VAL A 115 9.07 -19.57 -14.30
C VAL A 115 9.17 -19.87 -15.80
N GLY A 116 10.30 -20.41 -16.24
CA GLY A 116 10.52 -20.83 -17.62
C GLY A 116 10.86 -19.67 -18.55
N ASP A 117 10.49 -19.79 -19.82
CA ASP A 117 10.78 -18.79 -20.83
C ASP A 117 9.66 -17.77 -20.90
N LEU A 118 10.00 -16.49 -20.98
CA LEU A 118 9.04 -15.39 -20.99
C LEU A 118 9.28 -14.46 -22.17
N ARG A 119 8.19 -14.02 -22.79
CA ARG A 119 8.20 -12.90 -23.74
C ARG A 119 7.46 -11.73 -23.13
N LEU A 120 8.19 -10.66 -22.89
CA LEU A 120 7.74 -9.52 -22.09
C LEU A 120 7.78 -8.24 -22.93
N ALA A 121 6.79 -7.39 -22.74
CA ALA A 121 6.77 -6.02 -23.24
C ALA A 121 6.87 -5.03 -22.08
N GLY A 122 7.66 -3.97 -22.26
CA GLY A 122 7.69 -2.80 -21.39
C GLY A 122 6.30 -2.17 -21.30
N LEU A 123 5.82 -2.00 -20.06
CA LEU A 123 4.54 -1.36 -19.80
C LEU A 123 4.74 0.10 -19.36
N CYS A 124 5.52 0.32 -18.32
CA CYS A 124 5.84 1.64 -17.77
C CYS A 124 7.00 1.58 -16.77
N MET A 125 7.50 2.75 -16.36
CA MET A 125 8.48 2.90 -15.28
C MET A 125 7.98 3.91 -14.25
N GLU A 126 8.17 3.61 -12.97
CA GLU A 126 7.85 4.53 -11.88
C GLU A 126 9.04 4.77 -10.94
N PRO A 127 9.18 6.00 -10.42
CA PRO A 127 10.16 6.29 -9.38
C PRO A 127 9.72 5.67 -8.06
N VAL A 128 10.68 5.18 -7.29
CA VAL A 128 10.46 4.74 -5.91
C VAL A 128 11.27 5.65 -5.00
N VAL A 129 10.58 6.30 -4.06
CA VAL A 129 11.18 7.01 -2.93
C VAL A 129 10.38 6.62 -1.70
N SER A 130 11.06 6.08 -0.69
CA SER A 130 10.42 5.60 0.53
C SER A 130 10.95 6.34 1.75
N SER A 131 10.07 6.56 2.74
CA SER A 131 10.42 7.10 4.05
C SER A 131 11.42 6.22 4.82
N ALA A 132 11.56 4.94 4.42
CA ALA A 132 12.58 4.03 4.95
C ALA A 132 14.00 4.31 4.40
N GLY A 133 14.19 5.36 3.59
CA GLY A 133 15.49 5.76 3.06
C GLY A 133 15.96 4.92 1.88
N TYR A 134 15.03 4.37 1.08
CA TYR A 134 15.33 3.70 -0.18
C TYR A 134 14.79 4.50 -1.35
N ALA A 135 15.58 4.55 -2.43
CA ALA A 135 15.21 5.21 -3.66
C ALA A 135 15.70 4.45 -4.90
N GLY A 136 15.00 4.65 -6.02
CA GLY A 136 15.32 3.98 -7.27
C GLY A 136 14.16 3.96 -8.26
N VAL A 137 14.09 2.91 -9.06
CA VAL A 137 13.05 2.74 -10.08
C VAL A 137 12.49 1.32 -10.09
N VAL A 138 11.23 1.21 -10.51
CA VAL A 138 10.58 -0.06 -10.87
C VAL A 138 10.12 0.06 -12.31
N VAL A 139 10.43 -0.95 -13.12
CA VAL A 139 9.90 -1.12 -14.48
C VAL A 139 8.88 -2.23 -14.44
N TRP A 140 7.66 -1.93 -14.88
CA TRP A 140 6.60 -2.91 -15.05
C TRP A 140 6.62 -3.45 -16.47
N LEU A 141 6.43 -4.76 -16.57
CA LEU A 141 6.42 -5.54 -17.79
C LEU A 141 5.12 -6.33 -17.86
N ILE A 142 4.69 -6.68 -19.07
CA ILE A 142 3.50 -7.50 -19.30
C ILE A 142 3.83 -8.64 -20.28
N ASP A 143 3.31 -9.83 -20.02
CA ASP A 143 3.41 -10.97 -20.94
C ASP A 143 2.19 -11.06 -21.89
N ALA A 144 2.23 -12.05 -22.78
CA ALA A 144 1.16 -12.30 -23.75
C ALA A 144 -0.19 -12.59 -23.09
N ASP A 145 -0.19 -13.20 -21.90
CA ASP A 145 -1.38 -13.56 -21.12
C ASP A 145 -1.92 -12.38 -20.30
N GLY A 146 -1.18 -11.29 -20.22
CA GLY A 146 -1.54 -10.06 -19.52
C GLY A 146 -1.12 -10.05 -18.07
N ARG A 147 -0.29 -10.99 -17.63
CA ARG A 147 0.28 -11.00 -16.29
C ARG A 147 1.41 -9.98 -16.20
N LEU A 148 1.42 -9.26 -15.08
CA LEU A 148 2.40 -8.24 -14.79
C LEU A 148 3.63 -8.82 -14.10
N TRP A 149 4.78 -8.31 -14.52
CA TRP A 149 6.09 -8.63 -13.97
C TRP A 149 6.82 -7.32 -13.65
N SER A 150 7.84 -7.39 -12.79
CA SER A 150 8.63 -6.21 -12.44
C SER A 150 10.13 -6.47 -12.39
N VAL A 151 10.90 -5.46 -12.76
CA VAL A 151 12.35 -5.37 -12.53
C VAL A 151 12.61 -4.06 -11.79
N SER A 152 13.52 -4.07 -10.82
CA SER A 152 13.77 -2.87 -10.01
C SER A 152 15.22 -2.71 -9.59
N ASP A 153 15.69 -1.46 -9.63
CA ASP A 153 16.93 -0.99 -9.03
C ASP A 153 16.57 -0.01 -7.92
N VAL A 154 16.27 -0.56 -6.74
CA VAL A 154 15.97 0.20 -5.52
C VAL A 154 17.03 -0.12 -4.48
N LYS A 155 17.71 0.92 -3.99
CA LYS A 155 18.80 0.81 -3.01
C LYS A 155 18.66 1.90 -1.94
N PRO A 156 19.34 1.78 -0.79
CA PRO A 156 19.41 2.87 0.17
C PRO A 156 19.87 4.17 -0.49
N GLY A 157 19.19 5.28 -0.21
CA GLY A 157 19.44 6.60 -0.80
C GLY A 157 18.17 7.46 -0.87
N GLY A 158 18.33 8.72 -1.28
CA GLY A 158 17.24 9.68 -1.47
C GLY A 158 16.81 9.84 -2.93
N ALA A 159 15.87 10.76 -3.15
CA ALA A 159 15.25 11.02 -4.44
C ALA A 159 16.26 11.37 -5.56
N GLU A 160 17.43 11.90 -5.21
CA GLU A 160 18.54 12.19 -6.11
C GLU A 160 19.06 10.96 -6.88
N ARG A 161 18.83 9.74 -6.36
CA ARG A 161 19.24 8.49 -7.00
C ARG A 161 18.35 8.08 -8.18
N VAL A 162 17.12 8.58 -8.23
CA VAL A 162 16.10 8.16 -9.20
C VAL A 162 16.56 8.34 -10.66
N PRO A 163 17.11 9.49 -11.09
CA PRO A 163 17.55 9.67 -12.48
C PRO A 163 18.67 8.71 -12.89
N GLY A 164 19.64 8.48 -12.00
CA GLY A 164 20.74 7.55 -12.24
C GLY A 164 20.28 6.09 -12.35
N SER A 165 19.30 5.69 -11.55
CA SER A 165 18.73 4.34 -11.61
C SER A 165 17.91 4.14 -12.89
N ALA A 166 17.17 5.16 -13.34
CA ALA A 166 16.42 5.13 -14.60
C ALA A 166 17.31 4.97 -15.84
N ALA A 167 18.47 5.63 -15.85
CA ALA A 167 19.47 5.53 -16.92
C ALA A 167 20.39 4.30 -16.79
N GLY A 168 20.42 3.68 -15.59
CA GLY A 168 21.25 2.52 -15.30
C GLY A 168 20.80 1.26 -16.05
N ALA A 169 21.75 0.40 -16.36
CA ALA A 169 21.52 -0.87 -17.03
C ALA A 169 20.63 -1.80 -16.18
N VAL A 170 19.74 -2.51 -16.85
CA VAL A 170 18.93 -3.58 -16.24
C VAL A 170 19.84 -4.77 -15.97
N ALA A 171 20.01 -5.11 -14.69
CA ALA A 171 20.84 -6.21 -14.26
C ALA A 171 20.15 -7.58 -14.46
N VAL A 172 19.56 -7.83 -15.63
CA VAL A 172 18.90 -9.10 -15.98
C VAL A 172 19.43 -9.54 -17.34
N GLY A 173 20.20 -10.65 -17.35
CA GLY A 173 20.86 -11.16 -18.55
C GLY A 173 21.72 -10.12 -19.28
N GLU A 174 21.85 -10.27 -20.60
CA GLU A 174 22.71 -9.44 -21.46
C GLU A 174 21.88 -8.51 -22.36
N THR A 175 20.78 -7.96 -21.84
CA THR A 175 19.86 -7.14 -22.67
C THR A 175 20.48 -5.86 -23.22
N GLY A 176 21.46 -5.30 -22.51
CA GLY A 176 22.04 -3.99 -22.80
C GLY A 176 21.07 -2.81 -22.66
N LEU A 177 19.88 -3.03 -22.10
CA LEU A 177 18.85 -1.99 -21.93
C LEU A 177 19.05 -1.25 -20.60
N SER A 178 18.88 0.07 -20.62
CA SER A 178 18.57 0.83 -19.41
C SER A 178 17.13 0.58 -18.94
N HIS A 179 16.83 0.91 -17.67
CA HIS A 179 15.46 0.79 -17.15
C HIS A 179 14.45 1.62 -17.95
N ARG A 180 14.86 2.83 -18.38
CA ARG A 180 14.04 3.71 -19.22
C ARG A 180 13.82 3.16 -20.63
N GLU A 181 14.79 2.47 -21.21
CA GLU A 181 14.58 1.81 -22.50
C GLU A 181 13.70 0.57 -22.35
N LEU A 182 13.90 -0.22 -21.28
CA LEU A 182 13.10 -1.41 -21.01
C LEU A 182 11.62 -1.08 -20.83
N SER A 183 11.26 0.07 -20.23
CA SER A 183 9.85 0.47 -20.08
C SER A 183 9.11 0.63 -21.42
N ARG A 184 9.84 0.78 -22.53
CA ARG A 184 9.30 1.00 -23.88
C ARG A 184 9.66 -0.11 -24.87
N ALA A 185 10.69 -0.91 -24.58
CA ALA A 185 11.15 -2.02 -25.40
C ALA A 185 10.46 -3.33 -25.02
N GLY A 186 10.89 -4.44 -25.62
CA GLY A 186 10.53 -5.79 -25.20
C GLY A 186 11.75 -6.56 -24.71
N MET A 187 11.52 -7.67 -24.05
CA MET A 187 12.56 -8.57 -23.57
C MET A 187 12.09 -10.02 -23.72
N ILE A 188 12.95 -10.88 -24.25
CA ILE A 188 12.77 -12.34 -24.20
C ILE A 188 13.72 -12.86 -23.14
N MET A 189 13.18 -13.57 -22.14
CA MET A 189 13.94 -14.20 -21.09
C MET A 189 13.89 -15.72 -21.25
N THR A 190 15.02 -16.37 -20.98
CA THR A 190 15.15 -17.83 -20.91
C THR A 190 15.55 -18.22 -19.49
N ALA A 191 15.04 -19.37 -19.03
CA ALA A 191 15.23 -19.83 -17.66
C ALA A 191 14.93 -18.73 -16.62
N ALA A 192 13.90 -17.93 -16.87
CA ALA A 192 13.54 -16.81 -16.03
C ALA A 192 13.19 -17.30 -14.62
N THR A 193 13.54 -16.48 -13.64
CA THR A 193 13.17 -16.72 -12.25
C THR A 193 12.35 -15.55 -11.75
N ALA A 194 11.36 -15.82 -10.90
CA ALA A 194 10.55 -14.77 -10.31
C ALA A 194 10.11 -15.13 -8.89
N ASN A 195 9.81 -14.10 -8.10
CA ASN A 195 9.16 -14.29 -6.81
C ASN A 195 7.62 -14.38 -6.96
N ASN A 196 6.94 -14.65 -5.84
CA ASN A 196 5.47 -14.74 -5.81
C ASN A 196 4.74 -13.44 -6.21
N ASP A 197 5.41 -12.30 -6.16
CA ASP A 197 4.88 -10.99 -6.54
C ASP A 197 5.17 -10.63 -8.01
N GLY A 198 5.80 -11.53 -8.77
CA GLY A 198 6.15 -11.30 -10.17
C GLY A 198 7.39 -10.42 -10.36
N ARG A 199 8.20 -10.20 -9.31
CA ARG A 199 9.52 -9.59 -9.48
C ARG A 199 10.46 -10.59 -10.10
N LEU A 200 11.11 -10.21 -11.19
CA LEU A 200 12.04 -11.03 -11.96
C LEU A 200 13.45 -11.02 -11.34
N GLY A 201 14.10 -12.17 -11.39
CA GLY A 201 15.43 -12.41 -10.83
C GLY A 201 16.53 -12.29 -11.87
N SER A 202 17.74 -12.05 -11.40
CA SER A 202 18.95 -11.79 -12.19
C SER A 202 19.99 -12.92 -12.10
N GLY A 203 19.55 -14.16 -11.90
CA GLY A 203 20.45 -15.31 -11.68
C GLY A 203 21.38 -15.58 -12.87
N HIS A 204 22.55 -16.18 -12.61
CA HIS A 204 23.55 -16.48 -13.64
C HIS A 204 23.07 -17.38 -14.79
N ALA A 205 22.04 -18.20 -14.57
CA ALA A 205 21.43 -19.03 -15.61
C ALA A 205 20.36 -18.29 -16.44
N VAL A 206 19.99 -17.07 -16.06
CA VAL A 206 18.96 -16.29 -16.73
C VAL A 206 19.55 -15.63 -17.97
N GLY A 207 19.12 -16.06 -19.14
CA GLY A 207 19.39 -15.37 -20.40
C GLY A 207 18.32 -14.32 -20.65
N ALA A 208 18.70 -13.13 -21.11
CA ALA A 208 17.74 -12.12 -21.53
C ALA A 208 18.27 -11.31 -22.71
N VAL A 209 17.44 -11.14 -23.73
CA VAL A 209 17.77 -10.40 -24.95
C VAL A 209 16.70 -9.35 -25.24
N ARG A 210 17.13 -8.23 -25.83
CA ARG A 210 16.23 -7.18 -26.29
C ARG A 210 15.27 -7.73 -27.36
N ALA A 211 14.01 -7.32 -27.27
CA ALA A 211 12.98 -7.59 -28.26
C ALA A 211 12.21 -6.31 -28.60
N ALA A 212 11.34 -6.39 -29.60
CA ALA A 212 10.40 -5.31 -29.90
C ALA A 212 9.39 -5.13 -28.75
N GLY A 213 9.17 -3.89 -28.35
CA GLY A 213 8.17 -3.52 -27.34
C GLY A 213 6.75 -3.50 -27.92
N LEU A 214 5.79 -3.20 -27.06
CA LEU A 214 4.37 -3.13 -27.40
C LEU A 214 3.84 -1.73 -27.11
N ALA A 215 3.62 -0.92 -28.14
CA ALA A 215 3.10 0.43 -27.95
C ALA A 215 1.65 0.39 -27.42
N TRP A 216 1.29 1.34 -26.55
CA TRP A 216 -0.05 1.40 -25.93
C TRP A 216 -1.18 1.68 -26.93
N THR A 217 -0.85 2.08 -28.16
CA THR A 217 -1.81 2.23 -29.26
C THR A 217 -2.11 0.91 -29.98
N GLN A 218 -1.36 -0.16 -29.70
CA GLN A 218 -1.57 -1.45 -30.37
C GLN A 218 -2.75 -2.21 -29.73
N PRO A 219 -3.65 -2.81 -30.54
CA PRO A 219 -4.85 -3.48 -30.04
C PRO A 219 -4.59 -4.58 -29.00
N GLN A 220 -3.45 -5.28 -29.11
CA GLN A 220 -3.05 -6.35 -28.21
C GLN A 220 -2.88 -5.87 -26.76
N LEU A 221 -2.44 -4.63 -26.58
CA LEU A 221 -2.24 -3.98 -25.28
C LEU A 221 -3.49 -3.22 -24.86
N VAL A 222 -4.13 -2.47 -25.77
CA VAL A 222 -5.36 -1.70 -25.49
C VAL A 222 -6.43 -2.56 -24.84
N ARG A 223 -6.63 -3.81 -25.30
CA ARG A 223 -7.61 -4.75 -24.74
C ARG A 223 -7.36 -5.15 -23.28
N ARG A 224 -6.17 -4.87 -22.73
CA ARG A 224 -5.81 -5.15 -21.33
C ARG A 224 -6.21 -4.01 -20.39
N PHE A 225 -6.46 -2.82 -20.90
CA PHE A 225 -6.95 -1.69 -20.13
C PHE A 225 -8.47 -1.81 -19.94
N GLY A 226 -8.91 -1.73 -18.69
CA GLY A 226 -10.28 -2.01 -18.30
C GLY A 226 -10.86 -0.96 -17.36
N VAL A 227 -11.82 -1.41 -16.57
CA VAL A 227 -12.57 -0.59 -15.60
C VAL A 227 -11.87 -0.60 -14.23
N VAL A 228 -12.15 0.41 -13.42
CA VAL A 228 -11.54 0.61 -12.09
C VAL A 228 -11.76 -0.60 -11.18
N ASN A 229 -12.94 -1.22 -11.25
CA ASN A 229 -13.36 -2.32 -10.38
C ASN A 229 -13.08 -3.72 -10.96
N ALA A 230 -12.22 -3.83 -11.99
CA ALA A 230 -11.87 -5.13 -12.57
C ALA A 230 -10.99 -5.96 -11.60
N GLY A 231 -11.62 -6.89 -10.87
CA GLY A 231 -10.95 -7.92 -10.06
C GLY A 231 -10.25 -7.43 -8.78
N THR A 232 -9.82 -8.39 -7.96
CA THR A 232 -9.04 -8.16 -6.72
C THR A 232 -7.55 -8.07 -7.04
N ALA A 233 -7.12 -6.97 -7.65
CA ALA A 233 -5.68 -6.72 -7.83
C ALA A 233 -4.99 -6.54 -6.47
N ARG A 234 -3.83 -7.20 -6.27
CA ARG A 234 -2.97 -7.01 -5.08
C ARG A 234 -2.62 -5.53 -4.92
N ALA A 235 -2.54 -5.05 -3.68
CA ALA A 235 -2.36 -3.63 -3.37
C ALA A 235 -1.14 -2.98 -4.05
N ASN A 236 -0.07 -3.74 -4.29
CA ASN A 236 1.21 -3.26 -4.85
C ASN A 236 1.36 -3.48 -6.36
N VAL A 237 0.32 -3.99 -7.03
CA VAL A 237 0.34 -4.22 -8.48
C VAL A 237 -0.50 -3.12 -9.14
N PRO A 238 0.04 -2.40 -10.14
CA PRO A 238 -0.69 -1.31 -10.76
C PRO A 238 -1.85 -1.83 -11.61
N ARG A 239 -2.89 -1.00 -11.74
CA ARG A 239 -4.08 -1.27 -12.55
C ARG A 239 -3.95 -0.61 -13.91
N LEU A 240 -4.47 -1.30 -14.94
CA LEU A 240 -4.54 -0.81 -16.31
C LEU A 240 -5.97 -0.33 -16.55
N LEU A 241 -6.15 0.99 -16.67
CA LEU A 241 -7.44 1.65 -16.71
C LEU A 241 -7.66 2.39 -18.04
N ASP A 242 -8.87 2.29 -18.60
CA ASP A 242 -9.31 3.14 -19.71
C ASP A 242 -10.21 4.24 -19.15
N LEU A 243 -9.73 5.49 -19.21
CA LEU A 243 -10.32 6.61 -18.50
C LEU A 243 -10.64 7.76 -19.45
N THR A 244 -11.63 8.56 -19.07
CA THR A 244 -11.98 9.83 -19.72
C THR A 244 -11.96 10.95 -18.69
N VAL A 245 -11.30 12.05 -18.99
CA VAL A 245 -11.23 13.21 -18.09
C VAL A 245 -12.59 13.90 -18.01
N CYS A 246 -13.12 14.06 -16.80
CA CYS A 246 -14.31 14.87 -16.52
C CYS A 246 -13.93 16.33 -16.22
N GLY A 247 -12.83 16.51 -15.48
CA GLY A 247 -12.41 17.83 -14.99
C GLY A 247 -11.37 17.69 -13.89
N HIS A 248 -11.42 18.58 -12.90
CA HIS A 248 -10.47 18.59 -11.80
C HIS A 248 -11.09 19.04 -10.49
N GLU A 249 -10.50 18.60 -9.39
CA GLU A 249 -10.82 19.05 -8.03
C GLU A 249 -9.50 19.34 -7.31
N ARG A 250 -9.29 20.61 -6.92
CA ARG A 250 -8.00 21.07 -6.37
C ARG A 250 -6.84 20.65 -7.27
N ALA A 251 -5.92 19.80 -6.78
CA ALA A 251 -4.77 19.28 -7.52
C ALA A 251 -5.01 17.93 -8.20
N ALA A 252 -6.21 17.35 -8.08
CA ALA A 252 -6.54 16.04 -8.61
C ALA A 252 -7.28 16.14 -9.96
N VAL A 253 -7.04 15.17 -10.84
CA VAL A 253 -7.82 14.99 -12.07
C VAL A 253 -9.01 14.09 -11.76
N LEU A 254 -10.20 14.52 -12.14
CA LEU A 254 -11.40 13.72 -12.07
C LEU A 254 -11.59 13.00 -13.40
N ALA A 255 -11.70 11.67 -13.35
CA ALA A 255 -11.91 10.85 -14.54
C ALA A 255 -12.98 9.79 -14.29
N VAL A 256 -13.55 9.26 -15.37
CA VAL A 256 -14.47 8.12 -15.34
C VAL A 256 -13.94 6.99 -16.21
N ASP A 257 -14.18 5.76 -15.80
CA ASP A 257 -13.97 4.62 -16.68
C ASP A 257 -15.16 4.38 -17.62
N ARG A 258 -15.02 3.38 -18.50
CA ARG A 258 -16.07 2.98 -19.45
C ARG A 258 -17.36 2.44 -18.80
N ALA A 259 -17.33 2.06 -17.53
CA ALA A 259 -18.50 1.64 -16.76
C ALA A 259 -19.16 2.82 -16.01
N GLY A 260 -18.63 4.05 -16.16
CA GLY A 260 -19.12 5.23 -15.45
C GLY A 260 -18.63 5.32 -14.01
N THR A 261 -17.64 4.52 -13.61
CA THR A 261 -17.04 4.61 -12.27
C THR A 261 -16.10 5.82 -12.22
N GLY A 262 -16.39 6.77 -11.34
CA GLY A 262 -15.52 7.91 -11.09
C GLY A 262 -14.23 7.50 -10.37
N VAL A 263 -13.12 8.15 -10.69
CA VAL A 263 -11.82 7.99 -10.03
C VAL A 263 -11.17 9.35 -9.85
N ARG A 264 -10.55 9.57 -8.68
CA ARG A 264 -9.74 10.76 -8.40
C ARG A 264 -8.27 10.41 -8.59
N LEU A 265 -7.62 11.03 -9.58
CA LEU A 265 -6.23 10.77 -9.92
C LEU A 265 -5.32 11.83 -9.27
N VAL A 266 -4.31 11.36 -8.55
CA VAL A 266 -3.30 12.19 -7.89
C VAL A 266 -1.90 11.78 -8.34
N ALA A 267 -0.92 12.63 -8.05
CA ALA A 267 0.46 12.33 -8.40
C ALA A 267 1.00 11.31 -7.39
N PRO A 268 1.86 10.36 -7.81
CA PRO A 268 2.59 9.55 -6.87
C PRO A 268 3.57 10.42 -6.05
N PRO A 269 3.93 9.99 -4.83
CA PRO A 269 4.91 10.70 -4.01
C PRO A 269 6.29 10.75 -4.69
N GLY A 270 7.05 11.82 -4.45
CA GLY A 270 8.38 12.04 -5.01
C GLY A 270 8.46 13.24 -5.97
N PRO A 271 9.62 13.45 -6.63
CA PRO A 271 9.87 14.60 -7.51
C PRO A 271 9.17 14.45 -8.88
N VAL A 272 7.86 14.25 -8.86
CA VAL A 272 7.02 14.15 -10.06
C VAL A 272 6.75 15.56 -10.59
N PRO A 273 6.86 15.81 -11.91
CA PRO A 273 6.37 17.05 -12.51
C PRO A 273 4.86 17.23 -12.25
N GLN A 274 4.50 18.01 -11.21
CA GLN A 274 3.10 18.27 -10.83
C GLN A 274 2.27 18.89 -11.97
N ASP A 275 2.94 19.53 -12.93
CA ASP A 275 2.33 20.12 -14.11
C ASP A 275 1.63 19.09 -15.00
N ASN A 276 2.04 17.81 -14.97
CA ASN A 276 1.40 16.77 -15.78
C ASN A 276 -0.09 16.61 -15.44
N LEU A 277 -0.46 16.64 -14.16
CA LEU A 277 -1.86 16.55 -13.75
C LEU A 277 -2.64 17.82 -14.11
N ARG A 278 -2.01 19.00 -14.00
CA ARG A 278 -2.63 20.26 -14.45
C ARG A 278 -2.92 20.24 -15.95
N VAL A 279 -1.97 19.72 -16.73
CA VAL A 279 -2.12 19.57 -18.19
C VAL A 279 -3.25 18.61 -18.55
N LEU A 280 -3.40 17.49 -17.82
CA LEU A 280 -4.51 16.55 -18.00
C LEU A 280 -5.86 17.15 -17.54
N ALA A 281 -5.88 17.80 -16.38
CA ALA A 281 -7.05 18.49 -15.81
C ALA A 281 -7.68 19.50 -16.77
N GLY A 282 -6.85 20.22 -17.54
CA GLY A 282 -7.30 21.21 -18.53
C GLY A 282 -7.85 20.61 -19.83
N LYS A 283 -8.02 19.28 -19.92
CA LYS A 283 -8.43 18.56 -21.13
C LYS A 283 -9.64 17.66 -20.87
N ALA A 284 -10.73 18.24 -20.38
CA ALA A 284 -12.00 17.54 -20.25
C ALA A 284 -12.42 16.87 -21.58
N GLY A 285 -12.99 15.67 -21.50
CA GLY A 285 -13.34 14.84 -22.66
C GLY A 285 -12.16 14.06 -23.26
N LEU A 286 -10.93 14.23 -22.76
CA LEU A 286 -9.77 13.46 -23.19
C LEU A 286 -9.90 12.00 -22.76
N ARG A 287 -9.84 11.08 -23.72
CA ARG A 287 -9.73 9.65 -23.45
C ARG A 287 -8.28 9.23 -23.40
N PHE A 288 -7.91 8.47 -22.37
CA PHE A 288 -6.54 8.02 -22.19
C PHE A 288 -6.51 6.65 -21.50
N LEU A 289 -5.46 5.91 -21.79
CA LEU A 289 -5.09 4.71 -21.07
C LEU A 289 -4.20 5.13 -19.91
N ALA A 290 -4.37 4.49 -18.76
CA ALA A 290 -3.67 4.82 -17.53
C ALA A 290 -3.14 3.58 -16.84
N VAL A 291 -1.89 3.65 -16.40
CA VAL A 291 -1.39 2.77 -15.34
C VAL A 291 -1.47 3.55 -14.04
N ALA A 292 -2.23 3.05 -13.07
CA ALA A 292 -2.47 3.73 -11.81
C ALA A 292 -2.59 2.73 -10.65
N ARG A 293 -2.21 3.14 -9.44
CA ARG A 293 -2.27 2.27 -8.26
C ARG A 293 -3.17 2.87 -7.18
N PRO A 294 -3.89 2.04 -6.41
CA PRO A 294 -4.55 2.48 -5.18
C PRO A 294 -3.62 3.29 -4.28
N ARG A 295 -4.07 4.46 -3.84
CA ARG A 295 -3.36 5.21 -2.79
C ARG A 295 -3.50 4.45 -1.46
N SER A 296 -2.39 4.07 -0.84
CA SER A 296 -2.39 3.16 0.33
C SER A 296 -2.95 3.79 1.61
N ASP A 297 -2.88 5.11 1.71
CA ASP A 297 -3.39 5.93 2.81
C ASP A 297 -4.82 6.44 2.55
N ASP A 298 -5.49 6.00 1.46
CA ASP A 298 -6.80 6.53 1.13
C ASP A 298 -7.79 6.23 2.25
N VAL A 299 -8.10 7.29 2.99
CA VAL A 299 -9.09 7.32 4.05
C VAL A 299 -10.45 6.90 3.49
N ASN A 300 -10.66 6.86 2.18
CA ASN A 300 -11.89 6.37 1.57
C ASN A 300 -11.81 4.91 1.08
N ALA A 301 -10.84 4.11 1.53
CA ALA A 301 -10.78 2.69 1.19
C ALA A 301 -12.09 1.95 1.55
N SER A 302 -12.76 2.33 2.65
CA SER A 302 -14.09 1.80 3.03
C SER A 302 -15.19 2.20 2.04
N ALA A 303 -15.01 3.32 1.37
CA ALA A 303 -15.94 3.89 0.42
C ALA A 303 -15.96 3.13 -0.92
N ARG A 304 -15.02 2.19 -1.12
CA ARG A 304 -15.08 1.17 -2.20
C ARG A 304 -16.29 0.26 -2.07
N PHE A 305 -16.75 0.01 -0.84
CA PHE A 305 -17.99 -0.74 -0.58
C PHE A 305 -19.25 0.07 -0.93
N LEU A 306 -19.11 1.37 -1.14
CA LEU A 306 -20.22 2.33 -1.28
C LEU A 306 -20.23 3.04 -2.64
N GLY A 307 -19.43 2.56 -3.61
CA GLY A 307 -19.38 3.15 -4.95
C GLY A 307 -18.73 4.55 -5.01
N VAL A 308 -18.03 4.98 -3.96
CA VAL A 308 -17.32 6.25 -3.95
C VAL A 308 -16.03 6.12 -4.79
N PRO A 309 -15.70 7.13 -5.61
CA PRO A 309 -14.48 7.18 -6.37
C PRO A 309 -13.24 6.95 -5.50
N GLY A 310 -12.52 5.85 -5.76
CA GLY A 310 -11.23 5.62 -5.12
C GLY A 310 -10.21 6.65 -5.59
N THR A 311 -9.28 7.02 -4.70
CA THR A 311 -8.10 7.80 -5.09
C THR A 311 -7.04 6.86 -5.66
N MET A 312 -6.52 7.18 -6.83
CA MET A 312 -5.43 6.44 -7.48
C MET A 312 -4.24 7.35 -7.74
N GLU A 313 -3.05 6.84 -7.49
CA GLU A 313 -1.81 7.48 -7.92
C GLU A 313 -1.57 7.13 -9.39
N LEU A 314 -1.51 8.16 -10.23
CA LEU A 314 -1.37 8.02 -11.68
C LEU A 314 0.12 7.89 -12.04
N VAL A 315 0.50 6.71 -12.53
CA VAL A 315 1.89 6.37 -12.82
C VAL A 315 2.27 6.77 -14.24
N SER A 316 1.49 6.30 -15.23
CA SER A 316 1.76 6.53 -16.65
C SER A 316 0.47 6.70 -17.43
N VAL A 317 0.55 7.44 -18.54
CA VAL A 317 -0.59 7.67 -19.44
C VAL A 317 -0.22 7.43 -20.89
N GLY A 318 -1.19 7.00 -21.69
CA GLY A 318 -1.01 6.78 -23.12
C GLY A 318 -2.36 6.72 -23.85
N GLY A 319 -2.34 6.20 -25.08
CA GLY A 319 -3.54 6.01 -25.89
C GLY A 319 -3.60 6.92 -27.12
N ALA A 320 -4.61 6.69 -27.96
CA ALA A 320 -4.68 7.28 -29.31
C ALA A 320 -4.84 8.81 -29.32
N GLU A 321 -5.47 9.40 -28.30
CA GLU A 321 -5.68 10.85 -28.19
C GLU A 321 -4.43 11.60 -27.68
N LEU A 322 -3.41 10.86 -27.26
CA LEU A 322 -2.12 11.38 -26.82
C LEU A 322 -1.12 11.28 -27.98
N ARG A 323 -0.96 12.38 -28.74
CA ARG A 323 0.03 12.50 -29.83
C ARG A 323 1.43 12.72 -29.26
N LEU A 324 1.96 11.68 -28.62
CA LEU A 324 3.27 11.69 -28.00
C LEU A 324 4.39 11.58 -29.05
N PRO A 325 5.57 12.17 -28.79
CA PRO A 325 6.75 11.95 -29.62
C PRO A 325 7.09 10.47 -29.77
N ALA A 326 7.62 10.06 -30.93
CA ALA A 326 7.95 8.67 -31.23
C ALA A 326 8.89 8.03 -30.18
N VAL A 327 9.79 8.81 -29.57
CA VAL A 327 10.71 8.35 -28.52
C VAL A 327 9.99 7.82 -27.26
N LEU A 328 8.74 8.23 -27.04
CA LEU A 328 7.92 7.78 -25.92
C LEU A 328 7.15 6.48 -26.20
N ASN A 329 7.19 5.98 -27.44
CA ASN A 329 6.55 4.72 -27.86
C ASN A 329 5.08 4.57 -27.39
N GLY A 330 4.32 5.66 -27.45
CA GLY A 330 2.88 5.67 -27.17
C GLY A 330 2.45 5.84 -25.71
N HIS A 331 3.37 6.02 -24.76
CA HIS A 331 3.02 6.38 -23.37
C HIS A 331 4.05 7.31 -22.72
N ALA A 332 3.63 8.08 -21.73
CA ALA A 332 4.47 8.93 -20.91
C ALA A 332 4.49 8.41 -19.47
N ASP A 333 5.70 8.16 -18.94
CA ASP A 333 5.94 7.80 -17.55
C ASP A 333 5.96 9.09 -16.72
N LEU A 334 4.91 9.36 -15.95
CA LEU A 334 4.68 10.70 -15.39
C LEU A 334 5.74 11.13 -14.38
N GLY A 335 6.46 10.18 -13.76
CA GLY A 335 7.60 10.47 -12.89
C GLY A 335 8.86 10.96 -13.63
N PHE A 336 8.91 10.85 -14.96
CA PHE A 336 10.12 11.12 -15.76
C PHE A 336 9.87 11.96 -17.01
N ASP A 337 8.67 11.86 -17.59
CA ASP A 337 8.29 12.51 -18.83
C ASP A 337 7.33 13.67 -18.54
N ARG A 338 7.46 14.76 -19.31
CA ARG A 338 6.54 15.91 -19.22
C ARG A 338 5.52 15.86 -20.35
N LEU A 339 4.25 16.00 -19.99
CA LEU A 339 3.17 16.17 -20.95
C LEU A 339 3.14 17.60 -21.48
N ASN A 340 2.80 17.74 -22.75
CA ASN A 340 2.55 19.03 -23.36
C ASN A 340 1.06 19.15 -23.68
N ALA A 341 0.42 20.26 -23.32
CA ALA A 341 -1.00 20.48 -23.62
C ALA A 341 -1.35 20.36 -25.11
N ARG A 342 -0.38 20.59 -26.02
CA ARG A 342 -0.55 20.46 -27.48
C ARG A 342 -0.57 19.00 -27.97
N SER A 343 -0.01 18.06 -27.20
CA SER A 343 -0.05 16.63 -27.55
C SER A 343 -1.37 15.97 -27.16
N LEU A 344 -2.23 16.65 -26.39
CA LEU A 344 -3.51 16.13 -25.94
C LEU A 344 -4.64 16.63 -26.86
N ARG A 345 -5.36 15.70 -27.49
CA ARG A 345 -6.44 16.00 -28.44
C ARG A 345 -7.75 15.33 -27.99
N PRO A 346 -8.50 15.94 -27.06
CA PRO A 346 -9.82 15.44 -26.69
C PRO A 346 -10.69 15.27 -27.93
N SER A 347 -11.30 14.09 -28.10
CA SER A 347 -12.14 13.80 -29.26
C SER A 347 -13.61 13.54 -28.93
N GLY A 348 -13.92 13.31 -27.65
CA GLY A 348 -15.27 12.96 -27.19
C GLY A 348 -15.97 14.06 -26.37
N PRO A 349 -17.26 13.85 -26.05
CA PRO A 349 -17.98 14.70 -25.11
C PRO A 349 -17.34 14.62 -23.73
N VAL A 350 -17.51 15.68 -22.93
CA VAL A 350 -17.11 15.68 -21.52
C VAL A 350 -18.12 14.85 -20.74
N PRO A 351 -17.73 13.70 -20.15
CA PRO A 351 -18.64 12.96 -19.29
C PRO A 351 -18.84 13.70 -17.96
N GLU A 352 -20.05 13.64 -17.44
CA GLU A 352 -20.33 14.11 -16.08
C GLU A 352 -19.60 13.23 -15.07
N TYR A 353 -18.92 13.86 -14.11
CA TYR A 353 -18.33 13.11 -13.01
C TYR A 353 -19.45 12.62 -12.09
N PRO A 354 -19.51 11.32 -11.75
CA PRO A 354 -20.55 10.79 -10.89
C PRO A 354 -20.62 11.58 -9.59
N GLN A 355 -21.76 12.23 -9.37
CA GLN A 355 -22.03 12.87 -8.09
C GLN A 355 -22.00 11.76 -7.05
N VAL A 356 -21.02 11.84 -6.15
CA VAL A 356 -21.03 11.03 -4.95
C VAL A 356 -22.23 11.55 -4.17
N SER A 357 -23.33 10.78 -4.10
CA SER A 357 -24.29 11.00 -3.02
C SER A 357 -23.47 11.08 -1.73
N ASP A 358 -23.82 11.92 -0.76
CA ASP A 358 -23.13 11.98 0.55
C ASP A 358 -23.28 10.63 1.28
N VAL A 359 -22.68 9.58 0.75
CA VAL A 359 -22.60 8.27 1.34
C VAL A 359 -21.50 8.41 2.36
N THR A 360 -21.94 8.84 3.53
CA THR A 360 -21.12 8.94 4.72
C THR A 360 -20.46 7.58 4.92
N ASP A 361 -19.12 7.50 4.88
CA ASP A 361 -18.40 6.27 5.21
C ASP A 361 -18.84 5.84 6.62
N PRO A 362 -19.64 4.76 6.76
CA PRO A 362 -20.24 4.37 8.03
C PRO A 362 -19.15 3.98 9.04
N LEU A 363 -17.97 3.60 8.54
CA LEU A 363 -16.80 3.20 9.33
C LEU A 363 -15.82 4.35 9.57
N LEU A 364 -16.11 5.59 9.16
CA LEU A 364 -15.18 6.71 9.32
C LEU A 364 -14.83 6.94 10.79
N GLY A 365 -15.84 7.02 11.66
CA GLY A 365 -15.59 7.21 13.09
C GLY A 365 -14.93 5.97 13.72
N TYR A 366 -15.34 4.76 13.32
CA TYR A 366 -14.71 3.50 13.70
C TYR A 366 -13.20 3.51 13.44
N ARG A 367 -12.79 3.92 12.23
CA ARG A 367 -11.37 4.04 11.83
C ARG A 367 -10.64 5.11 12.61
N ARG A 368 -11.21 6.32 12.69
CA ARG A 368 -10.64 7.42 13.45
C ARG A 368 -10.43 7.03 14.91
N ARG A 369 -11.31 6.21 15.48
CA ARG A 369 -11.16 5.71 16.84
C ARG A 369 -9.95 4.78 16.98
N LEU A 370 -9.76 3.84 16.05
CA LEU A 370 -8.57 2.98 16.06
C LEU A 370 -7.28 3.80 15.95
N GLU A 371 -7.24 4.77 15.04
CA GLU A 371 -6.10 5.68 14.84
C GLU A 371 -5.86 6.58 16.07
N ARG A 372 -6.92 7.07 16.72
CA ARG A 372 -6.84 7.83 17.98
C ARG A 372 -6.23 7.03 19.11
N VAL A 373 -6.53 5.73 19.22
CA VAL A 373 -5.90 4.87 20.24
C VAL A 373 -4.39 4.76 19.99
N VAL A 374 -3.95 4.63 18.73
CA VAL A 374 -2.52 4.60 18.38
C VAL A 374 -1.84 5.94 18.71
N SER A 375 -2.49 7.05 18.36
CA SER A 375 -1.94 8.40 18.59
C SER A 375 -1.92 8.79 20.08
N GLY A 376 -3.04 8.64 20.78
CA GLY A 376 -3.24 9.18 22.12
C GLY A 376 -3.27 8.16 23.26
N GLY A 377 -3.25 6.86 22.95
CA GLY A 377 -3.24 5.76 23.92
C GLY A 377 -4.61 5.43 24.49
N ARG A 378 -4.64 4.50 25.47
CA ARG A 378 -5.83 4.03 26.19
C ARG A 378 -6.69 5.18 26.72
N ARG A 379 -6.03 6.23 27.23
CA ARG A 379 -6.71 7.41 27.81
C ARG A 379 -7.72 8.05 26.86
N THR A 380 -7.53 7.94 25.55
CA THR A 380 -8.47 8.47 24.53
C THR A 380 -9.86 7.85 24.63
N LEU A 381 -9.97 6.64 25.19
CA LEU A 381 -11.23 5.92 25.37
C LEU A 381 -11.87 6.17 26.73
N SER A 382 -11.14 6.77 27.67
CA SER A 382 -11.55 7.03 29.05
C SER A 382 -11.82 8.52 29.32
N VAL A 383 -11.58 9.41 28.36
CA VAL A 383 -11.93 10.83 28.47
C VAL A 383 -13.44 10.97 28.71
N PRO A 384 -13.88 11.83 29.65
CA PRO A 384 -15.30 12.11 29.84
C PRO A 384 -16.02 12.43 28.52
N GLY A 385 -17.21 11.87 28.32
CA GLY A 385 -17.99 12.00 27.08
C GLY A 385 -17.67 10.95 26.02
N VAL A 386 -16.41 10.55 25.85
CA VAL A 386 -16.01 9.58 24.80
C VAL A 386 -16.74 8.23 24.93
N PRO A 387 -16.88 7.61 26.12
CA PRO A 387 -17.65 6.37 26.25
C PRO A 387 -19.09 6.45 25.74
N GLN A 388 -19.72 7.62 25.83
CA GLN A 388 -21.08 7.84 25.33
C GLN A 388 -21.08 8.05 23.82
N GLU A 389 -20.15 8.86 23.28
CA GLU A 389 -19.97 9.02 21.83
C GLU A 389 -19.77 7.67 21.13
N VAL A 390 -18.94 6.81 21.72
CA VAL A 390 -18.65 5.47 21.22
C VAL A 390 -19.90 4.59 21.20
N ARG A 391 -20.74 4.66 22.25
CA ARG A 391 -21.99 3.89 22.30
C ARG A 391 -23.00 4.40 21.27
N SER A 392 -23.09 5.72 21.07
CA SER A 392 -23.90 6.31 20.01
C SER A 392 -23.43 5.88 18.63
N GLU A 393 -22.12 5.82 18.41
CA GLU A 393 -21.54 5.30 17.17
C GLU A 393 -21.84 3.82 16.96
N ALA A 394 -21.72 2.98 18.01
CA ALA A 394 -22.09 1.58 17.94
C ALA A 394 -23.59 1.39 17.63
N ALA A 395 -24.47 2.23 18.19
CA ALA A 395 -25.89 2.23 17.86
C ALA A 395 -26.15 2.59 16.38
N ARG A 396 -25.45 3.59 15.84
CA ARG A 396 -25.53 3.94 14.42
C ARG A 396 -25.08 2.77 13.53
N LEU A 397 -23.94 2.17 13.83
CA LEU A 397 -23.43 1.00 13.10
C LEU A 397 -24.44 -0.16 13.11
N ARG A 398 -25.16 -0.40 14.21
CA ARG A 398 -26.23 -1.40 14.26
C ARG A 398 -27.40 -1.05 13.34
N SER A 399 -27.83 0.22 13.32
CA SER A 399 -28.90 0.67 12.42
C SER A 399 -28.54 0.53 10.93
N GLU A 400 -27.25 0.56 10.61
CA GLU A 400 -26.69 0.35 9.28
C GLU A 400 -26.34 -1.13 9.00
N GLN A 401 -26.81 -2.07 9.85
CA GLN A 401 -26.57 -3.51 9.75
C GLN A 401 -25.09 -3.94 9.88
N LEU A 402 -24.23 -3.07 10.41
CA LEU A 402 -22.82 -3.34 10.73
C LEU A 402 -22.65 -3.82 12.19
N THR A 403 -23.42 -4.83 12.58
CA THR A 403 -23.48 -5.32 13.98
C THR A 403 -22.13 -5.77 14.51
N THR A 404 -21.32 -6.47 13.71
CA THR A 404 -19.97 -6.90 14.11
C THR A 404 -19.06 -5.71 14.39
N ALA A 405 -19.15 -4.65 13.59
CA ALA A 405 -18.40 -3.41 13.82
C ALA A 405 -18.79 -2.80 15.18
N ALA A 406 -20.09 -2.70 15.46
CA ALA A 406 -20.61 -2.18 16.71
C ALA A 406 -20.11 -2.96 17.93
N THR A 407 -20.19 -4.30 17.89
CA THR A 407 -19.70 -5.16 18.99
C THR A 407 -18.20 -5.00 19.22
N LEU A 408 -17.39 -4.96 18.15
CA LEU A 408 -15.94 -4.76 18.29
C LEU A 408 -15.60 -3.39 18.88
N LEU A 409 -16.39 -2.36 18.55
CA LEU A 409 -16.25 -1.02 19.09
C LEU A 409 -16.55 -1.00 20.60
N GLU A 410 -17.60 -1.69 21.03
CA GLU A 410 -17.94 -1.82 22.45
C GLU A 410 -16.90 -2.64 23.23
N ASN A 411 -16.41 -3.74 22.65
CA ASN A 411 -15.34 -4.54 23.25
C ASN A 411 -14.06 -3.72 23.43
N LEU A 412 -13.72 -2.88 22.45
CA LEU A 412 -12.59 -1.94 22.56
C LEU A 412 -12.80 -0.92 23.69
N LEU A 413 -14.03 -0.42 23.87
CA LEU A 413 -14.36 0.46 24.98
C LEU A 413 -14.21 -0.26 26.33
N GLN A 414 -14.75 -1.48 26.44
CA GLN A 414 -14.68 -2.28 27.65
C GLN A 414 -13.23 -2.56 28.04
N ALA A 415 -12.41 -3.05 27.12
CA ALA A 415 -11.00 -3.37 27.35
C ALA A 415 -10.14 -2.15 27.77
N ALA A 416 -10.58 -0.94 27.45
CA ALA A 416 -9.90 0.28 27.89
C ALA A 416 -10.11 0.57 29.38
N HIS A 417 -11.21 0.11 29.97
CA HIS A 417 -11.48 0.30 31.40
C HIS A 417 -10.58 -0.63 32.22
N PRO A 418 -9.88 -0.12 33.25
CA PRO A 418 -9.05 -0.96 34.09
C PRO A 418 -9.95 -1.89 34.89
N HIS A 419 -9.86 -3.20 34.62
CA HIS A 419 -10.70 -4.22 35.25
C HIS A 419 -10.15 -4.72 36.59
N ARG A 420 -8.89 -4.41 36.93
CA ARG A 420 -8.23 -5.00 38.09
C ARG A 420 -7.70 -3.93 39.04
N ARG A 421 -8.14 -4.03 40.29
CA ARG A 421 -7.48 -3.40 41.42
C ARG A 421 -6.56 -4.45 42.06
N ASP A 422 -5.36 -4.03 42.46
CA ASP A 422 -4.47 -4.87 43.25
C ASP A 422 -5.06 -5.13 44.66
N GLU A 423 -4.40 -5.96 45.45
CA GLU A 423 -4.80 -6.29 46.83
C GLU A 423 -4.85 -5.06 47.75
N PHE A 424 -4.29 -3.93 47.30
CA PHE A 424 -4.28 -2.64 47.99
C PHE A 424 -5.28 -1.63 47.40
N GLY A 425 -6.17 -2.07 46.52
CA GLY A 425 -7.21 -1.23 45.91
C GLY A 425 -6.71 -0.24 44.85
N ARG A 426 -5.41 -0.26 44.51
CA ARG A 426 -4.81 0.55 43.44
C ARG A 426 -5.13 -0.09 42.11
N LEU A 427 -5.22 0.69 41.04
CA LEU A 427 -5.34 0.13 39.70
C LEU A 427 -4.08 -0.72 39.44
N ALA A 428 -4.27 -2.03 39.24
CA ALA A 428 -3.16 -2.89 38.88
C ALA A 428 -2.63 -2.43 37.52
N GLY A 429 -1.30 -2.38 37.37
CA GLY A 429 -0.65 -2.03 36.11
C GLY A 429 -1.06 -2.97 34.96
N PRO A 430 -0.74 -2.61 33.71
CA PRO A 430 -1.23 -3.26 32.50
C PRO A 430 -0.70 -4.69 32.36
N ALA A 431 -1.32 -5.63 33.07
CA ALA A 431 -1.12 -7.06 32.90
C ALA A 431 -2.11 -7.68 31.90
N ASP A 432 -3.15 -6.94 31.52
CA ASP A 432 -4.16 -7.43 30.58
C ASP A 432 -3.88 -6.95 29.16
N ASP A 433 -3.49 -7.90 28.32
CA ASP A 433 -3.45 -7.80 26.87
C ASP A 433 -4.84 -7.57 26.22
N ALA A 434 -5.88 -7.36 27.03
CA ALA A 434 -7.25 -7.14 26.63
C ALA A 434 -7.39 -5.98 25.63
N LEU A 435 -6.72 -4.84 25.88
CA LEU A 435 -6.78 -3.70 24.96
C LEU A 435 -6.14 -4.04 23.62
N ALA A 436 -4.97 -4.69 23.63
CA ALA A 436 -4.28 -5.10 22.42
C ALA A 436 -5.10 -6.12 21.61
N LYS A 437 -5.73 -7.11 22.28
CA LYS A 437 -6.64 -8.07 21.65
C LYS A 437 -7.88 -7.41 21.06
N ALA A 438 -8.54 -6.53 21.81
CA ALA A 438 -9.75 -5.86 21.35
C ALA A 438 -9.46 -4.91 20.17
N TRP A 439 -8.34 -4.19 20.23
CA TRP A 439 -7.88 -3.35 19.12
C TRP A 439 -7.50 -4.19 17.90
N LEU A 440 -6.77 -5.30 18.08
CA LEU A 440 -6.41 -6.21 16.98
C LEU A 440 -7.65 -6.78 16.29
N ALA A 441 -8.64 -7.23 17.05
CA ALA A 441 -9.89 -7.75 16.50
C ALA A 441 -10.64 -6.69 15.67
N ALA A 442 -10.74 -5.47 16.22
CA ALA A 442 -11.37 -4.35 15.54
C ALA A 442 -10.64 -3.92 14.25
N ALA A 443 -9.32 -3.80 14.31
CA ALA A 443 -8.49 -3.43 13.17
C ALA A 443 -8.45 -4.54 12.09
N THR A 444 -8.50 -5.81 12.49
CA THR A 444 -8.58 -6.95 11.55
C THR A 444 -9.93 -6.95 10.82
N TYR A 445 -11.03 -6.71 11.53
CA TYR A 445 -12.36 -6.60 10.92
C TYR A 445 -12.41 -5.45 9.89
N ARG A 446 -11.87 -4.27 10.24
CA ARG A 446 -11.70 -3.16 9.29
C ARG A 446 -10.96 -3.63 8.04
N ARG A 447 -9.81 -4.29 8.19
CA ARG A 447 -9.00 -4.73 7.04
C ARG A 447 -9.73 -5.76 6.16
N ALA A 448 -10.44 -6.70 6.77
CA ALA A 448 -11.21 -7.71 6.06
C ALA A 448 -12.31 -7.08 5.18
N LEU A 449 -13.00 -6.06 5.70
CA LEU A 449 -13.97 -5.28 4.91
C LEU A 449 -13.34 -4.52 3.73
N LEU A 450 -12.05 -4.19 3.81
CA LEU A 450 -11.33 -3.51 2.73
C LEU A 450 -10.79 -4.46 1.65
N GLY A 451 -10.96 -5.78 1.81
CA GLY A 451 -10.46 -6.79 0.87
C GLY A 451 -8.93 -6.85 0.76
N ALA A 452 -8.20 -6.33 1.75
CA ALA A 452 -6.74 -6.35 1.77
C ALA A 452 -6.23 -7.66 2.38
N PRO A 453 -5.33 -8.41 1.69
CA PRO A 453 -4.75 -9.64 2.24
C PRO A 453 -3.87 -9.36 3.47
N LEU A 454 -3.60 -10.42 4.22
CA LEU A 454 -3.07 -10.37 5.59
C LEU A 454 -1.57 -10.12 5.64
#